data_AF-A0A101W5A0-F1
#
_entry.id   AF-A0A101W5A0-F1
#
_cell.length_a   1.000
_cell.length_b   1.000
_cell.length_c   1.000
_cell.angle_alpha   90.00
_cell.angle_beta   90.00
_cell.angle_gamma   90.00
#
_symmetry.space_group_name_H-M   'P 1'
#
loop_
_entity.id
_entity.type
_entity.pdbx_description
1 polymer ?
#
loop_
_entity_poly.entity_id
_entity_poly.type
_entity_poly.pdbx_seq_one_letter_code
_entity_poly.pdbx_strand_id
1 'polypeptide(L)'
;MDLNRKGFFISVFQMAEQGELSNLEQKDIIDALQSYGMSQISNQISTDPNNQQEINIQDKFKRIREGSRILLEQTESCIDTSLAMLKEYQANIEKILAEFGTLPEFAQIGDSIETIKLIKSLDQDFYNLSQAQELTGVTRQTLKKHAEQELNGLKLFQIGKSLHLSREGIITYYRAKFKDHSLPF
;
A
#
# COMPACT_ATOMS: atom_id res chain seq x y z
N MET A 1 27.48 10.13 7.16
CA MET A 1 26.29 10.83 7.70
C MET A 1 26.21 10.44 9.17
N ASP A 2 26.29 11.41 10.08
CA ASP A 2 26.64 11.22 11.50
C ASP A 2 25.45 10.66 12.31
N LEU A 3 25.63 9.55 13.04
CA LEU A 3 24.55 8.84 13.79
C LEU A 3 23.87 9.76 14.83
N ASN A 4 24.64 10.68 15.42
CA ASN A 4 24.14 11.64 16.41
C ASN A 4 23.09 12.60 15.83
N ARG A 5 23.12 12.87 14.52
CA ARG A 5 22.19 13.82 13.87
C ARG A 5 20.80 13.21 13.66
N LYS A 6 20.74 11.88 13.43
CA LYS A 6 19.46 11.15 13.31
C LYS A 6 18.78 11.02 14.67
N GLY A 7 19.56 10.80 15.73
CA GLY A 7 19.05 10.67 17.10
C GLY A 7 18.28 11.91 17.57
N PHE A 8 18.90 13.09 17.43
CA PHE A 8 18.25 14.36 17.84
C PHE A 8 16.89 14.57 17.16
N PHE A 9 16.82 14.31 15.86
CA PHE A 9 15.61 14.50 15.08
C PHE A 9 14.45 13.61 15.55
N ILE A 10 14.76 12.33 15.78
CA ILE A 10 13.78 11.34 16.26
C ILE A 10 13.29 11.74 17.66
N SER A 11 14.18 12.22 18.52
CA SER A 11 13.82 12.67 19.87
C SER A 11 12.89 13.88 19.86
N VAL A 12 13.16 14.89 19.02
CA VAL A 12 12.27 16.07 18.90
C VAL A 12 10.90 15.69 18.36
N PHE A 13 10.85 14.78 17.40
CA PHE A 13 9.59 14.28 16.86
C PHE A 13 8.77 13.52 17.92
N GLN A 14 9.40 12.65 18.71
CA GLN A 14 8.76 11.92 19.80
C GLN A 14 8.23 12.84 20.92
N MET A 15 8.93 13.95 21.20
CA MET A 15 8.45 14.95 22.16
C MET A 15 7.20 15.67 21.62
N ALA A 16 7.21 16.05 20.34
CA ALA A 16 6.08 16.75 19.72
C ALA A 16 4.83 15.86 19.53
N GLU A 17 5.01 14.54 19.43
CA GLU A 17 3.90 13.58 19.34
C GLU A 17 3.00 13.60 20.59
N GLN A 18 3.51 14.03 21.74
CA GLN A 18 2.78 14.06 23.02
C GLN A 18 1.95 15.34 23.24
N GLY A 19 2.03 16.31 22.34
CA GLY A 19 1.30 17.59 22.41
C GLY A 19 2.21 18.81 22.25
N GLU A 20 1.76 19.96 22.74
CA GLU A 20 2.62 21.17 22.77
C GLU A 20 3.86 20.91 23.63
N LEU A 21 5.03 21.18 23.05
CA LEU A 21 6.31 21.08 23.76
C LEU A 21 6.30 21.99 24.97
N SER A 22 6.59 21.42 26.14
CA SER A 22 6.78 22.19 27.36
C SER A 22 8.00 23.11 27.26
N ASN A 23 8.07 24.14 28.10
CA ASN A 23 9.22 25.04 28.17
C ASN A 23 10.55 24.32 28.45
N LEU A 24 10.51 23.15 29.12
CA LEU A 24 11.67 22.31 29.38
C LEU A 24 12.15 21.62 28.10
N GLU A 25 11.23 21.03 27.33
CA GLU A 25 11.56 20.36 26.07
C GLU A 25 12.02 21.35 25.00
N GLN A 26 11.40 22.53 24.94
CA GLN A 26 11.86 23.62 24.08
C GLN A 26 13.30 24.04 24.42
N LYS A 27 13.65 24.07 25.70
CA LYS A 27 15.00 24.39 26.15
C LYS A 27 16.01 23.31 25.76
N ASP A 28 15.66 22.04 25.91
CA ASP A 28 16.54 20.92 25.50
C ASP A 28 16.83 20.94 23.99
N ILE A 29 15.84 21.31 23.18
CA ILE A 29 15.99 21.53 21.73
C ILE A 29 16.97 22.67 21.45
N ILE A 30 16.83 23.80 22.15
CA ILE A 30 17.70 24.97 22.01
C ILE A 30 19.14 24.62 22.41
N ASP A 31 19.33 23.93 23.53
CA ASP A 31 20.65 23.55 24.05
C ASP A 31 21.38 22.59 23.10
N ALA A 32 20.64 21.68 22.45
CA ALA A 32 21.18 20.79 21.43
C ALA A 32 21.53 21.52 20.12
N LEU A 33 20.69 22.46 19.65
CA LEU A 33 20.99 23.30 18.49
C LEU A 33 22.20 24.21 18.75
N GLN A 34 22.32 24.75 19.97
CA GLN A 34 23.47 25.53 20.41
C GLN A 34 24.74 24.66 20.40
N SER A 35 24.67 23.46 20.98
CA SER A 35 25.80 22.51 21.01
C SER A 35 26.24 22.12 19.60
N TYR A 36 25.28 21.88 18.71
CA TYR A 36 25.55 21.62 17.30
C TYR A 36 26.25 22.82 16.63
N GLY A 37 25.72 24.04 16.79
CA GLY A 37 26.32 25.26 16.26
C GLY A 37 27.76 25.47 16.76
N MET A 38 27.99 25.28 18.07
CA MET A 38 29.31 25.39 18.68
C MET A 38 30.29 24.34 18.16
N SER A 39 29.85 23.10 17.92
CA SER A 39 30.70 22.06 17.32
C SER A 39 31.16 22.42 15.90
N GLN A 40 30.28 23.04 15.10
CA GLN A 40 30.62 23.48 13.74
C GLN A 40 31.62 24.64 13.76
N ILE A 41 31.49 25.56 14.73
CA ILE A 41 32.43 26.67 14.94
C ILE A 41 33.80 26.14 15.39
N SER A 42 33.82 25.27 16.41
CA SER A 42 35.04 24.71 16.98
C SER A 42 35.87 23.94 15.93
N ASN A 43 35.23 23.13 15.10
CA ASN A 43 35.93 22.35 14.05
C ASN A 43 36.60 23.23 12.98
N GLN A 44 36.08 24.45 12.76
CA GLN A 44 36.68 25.43 11.83
C GLN A 44 37.87 26.18 12.46
N ILE A 45 37.84 26.44 13.77
CA ILE A 45 38.96 27.08 14.49
C ILE A 45 40.17 26.14 14.55
N SER A 46 39.96 24.83 14.69
CA SER A 46 41.05 23.84 14.81
C SER A 46 41.81 23.57 13.50
N THR A 47 41.31 24.01 12.35
CA THR A 47 41.87 23.67 11.02
C THR A 47 42.79 24.74 10.43
N ASP A 48 42.78 25.99 10.93
CA ASP A 48 43.73 27.03 10.50
C ASP A 48 43.91 28.13 11.58
N PRO A 49 44.92 28.04 12.47
CA PRO A 49 45.12 28.98 13.59
C PRO A 49 45.42 30.42 13.17
N ASN A 50 45.91 30.62 11.94
CA ASN A 50 46.36 31.92 11.43
C ASN A 50 45.32 32.61 10.52
N ASN A 51 44.27 31.89 10.13
CA ASN A 51 43.19 32.40 9.30
C ASN A 51 41.93 32.55 10.16
N GLN A 52 42.03 33.40 11.19
CA GLN A 52 40.89 33.94 11.93
C GLN A 52 40.10 34.90 11.00
N GLN A 53 39.66 34.43 9.84
CA GLN A 53 38.50 35.03 9.18
C GLN A 53 37.40 34.98 10.23
N GLU A 54 36.95 36.16 10.68
CA GLU A 54 35.88 36.32 11.66
C GLU A 54 34.82 35.25 11.36
N ILE A 55 34.78 34.22 12.20
CA ILE A 55 33.69 33.26 12.12
C ILE A 55 32.48 34.10 12.44
N ASN A 56 31.71 34.47 11.41
CA ASN A 56 30.53 35.28 11.61
C ASN A 56 29.47 34.37 12.24
N ILE A 57 29.53 34.30 13.57
CA ILE A 57 28.62 33.52 14.41
C ILE A 57 27.17 33.82 14.01
N GLN A 58 26.87 35.08 13.66
CA GLN A 58 25.54 35.48 13.21
C GLN A 58 25.10 34.76 11.93
N ASP A 59 25.98 34.57 10.94
CA ASP A 59 25.65 33.86 9.70
C ASP A 59 25.42 32.36 9.94
N LYS A 60 26.12 31.75 10.90
CA LYS A 60 25.91 30.34 11.27
C LYS A 60 24.59 30.15 12.00
N PHE A 61 24.26 31.00 12.96
CA PHE A 61 22.95 30.98 13.63
C PHE A 61 21.81 31.28 12.64
N LYS A 62 22.02 32.19 11.68
CA LYS A 62 21.07 32.44 10.58
C LYS A 62 20.83 31.18 9.76
N ARG A 63 21.88 30.43 9.40
CA ARG A 63 21.75 29.15 8.68
C ARG A 63 21.04 28.07 9.47
N ILE A 64 21.31 27.96 10.78
CA ILE A 64 20.61 27.00 11.65
C ILE A 64 19.12 27.36 11.71
N ARG A 65 18.79 28.64 11.91
CA ARG A 65 17.41 29.12 11.92
C ARG A 65 16.69 28.83 10.60
N GLU A 66 17.33 29.12 9.48
CA GLU A 66 16.75 28.87 8.15
C GLU A 66 16.55 27.37 7.90
N GLY A 67 17.54 26.54 8.25
CA GLY A 67 17.46 25.09 8.13
C GLY A 67 16.36 24.48 9.00
N SER A 68 16.20 24.96 10.23
CA SER A 68 15.09 24.55 11.12
C SER A 68 13.73 24.95 10.54
N ARG A 69 13.63 26.10 9.87
CA ARG A 69 12.37 26.54 9.24
C ARG A 69 12.01 25.66 8.04
N ILE A 70 12.94 25.46 7.12
CA ILE A 70 12.75 24.59 5.95
C ILE A 70 12.33 23.19 6.39
N LEU A 71 12.90 22.70 7.48
CA LEU A 71 12.56 21.39 8.01
C LEU A 71 11.11 21.29 8.49
N LEU A 72 10.62 22.31 9.20
CA LEU A 72 9.22 22.36 9.63
C LEU A 72 8.29 22.40 8.41
N GLU A 73 8.62 23.21 7.41
CA GLU A 73 7.88 23.30 6.15
C GLU A 73 7.84 21.94 5.40
N GLN A 74 8.96 21.24 5.32
CA GLN A 74 9.01 19.90 4.71
C GLN A 74 8.23 18.87 5.53
N THR A 75 8.22 18.99 6.86
CA THR A 75 7.45 18.11 7.74
C THR A 75 5.96 18.30 7.52
N GLU A 76 5.50 19.55 7.47
CA GLU A 76 4.11 19.91 7.14
C GLU A 76 3.71 19.37 5.77
N SER A 77 4.55 19.58 4.74
CA SER A 77 4.30 19.06 3.39
C SER A 77 4.20 17.53 3.33
N CYS A 78 5.02 16.80 4.10
CA CYS A 78 4.95 15.35 4.21
C CYS A 78 3.65 14.87 4.87
N ILE A 79 3.19 15.58 5.92
CA ILE A 79 1.91 15.30 6.58
C ILE A 79 0.77 15.52 5.59
N ASP A 80 0.74 16.64 4.88
CA ASP A 80 -0.29 16.94 3.88
C ASP A 80 -0.35 15.88 2.77
N THR A 81 0.82 15.47 2.27
CA THR A 81 0.92 14.41 1.26
C THR A 81 0.36 13.09 1.78
N SER A 82 0.70 12.73 3.03
CA SER A 82 0.19 11.50 3.67
C SER A 82 -1.32 11.54 3.86
N LEU A 83 -1.87 12.70 4.26
CA LEU A 83 -3.31 12.91 4.39
C LEU A 83 -4.02 12.81 3.03
N ALA A 84 -3.42 13.33 1.96
CA ALA A 84 -3.96 13.21 0.61
C ALA A 84 -3.99 11.73 0.16
N MET A 85 -2.92 10.97 0.41
CA MET A 85 -2.88 9.54 0.11
C MET A 85 -3.92 8.75 0.91
N LEU A 86 -4.12 9.07 2.19
CA LEU A 86 -5.16 8.43 3.01
C LEU A 86 -6.56 8.68 2.48
N LYS A 87 -6.85 9.91 2.01
CA LYS A 87 -8.14 10.21 1.36
C LYS A 87 -8.32 9.41 0.07
N GLU A 88 -7.27 9.25 -0.72
CA GLU A 88 -7.32 8.42 -1.93
C GLU A 88 -7.57 6.94 -1.60
N TYR A 89 -6.89 6.40 -0.58
CA TYR A 89 -7.13 5.05 -0.10
C TYR A 89 -8.56 4.87 0.41
N GLN A 90 -9.09 5.83 1.17
CA GLN A 90 -10.47 5.79 1.63
C GLN A 90 -11.44 5.77 0.42
N ALA A 91 -11.26 6.65 -0.56
CA ALA A 91 -12.10 6.69 -1.76
C ALA A 91 -12.02 5.37 -2.56
N ASN A 92 -10.84 4.76 -2.64
CA ASN A 92 -10.67 3.45 -3.27
C ASN A 92 -11.38 2.35 -2.50
N ILE A 93 -11.32 2.35 -1.16
CA ILE A 93 -12.06 1.41 -0.31
C ILE A 93 -13.57 1.62 -0.48
N GLU A 94 -14.05 2.85 -0.48
CA GLU A 94 -15.47 3.16 -0.69
C GLU A 94 -15.96 2.69 -2.07
N LYS A 95 -15.15 2.89 -3.12
CA LYS A 95 -15.44 2.37 -4.46
C LYS A 95 -15.48 0.84 -4.46
N ILE A 96 -14.50 0.20 -3.83
CA ILE A 96 -14.44 -1.25 -3.66
C ILE A 96 -15.66 -1.76 -2.88
N LEU A 97 -16.09 -1.07 -1.81
CA LEU A 97 -17.30 -1.40 -1.04
C LEU A 97 -18.58 -1.23 -1.85
N ALA A 98 -18.68 -0.18 -2.66
CA ALA A 98 -19.79 0.02 -3.59
C ALA A 98 -19.83 -1.10 -4.65
N GLU A 99 -18.67 -1.53 -5.14
CA GLU A 99 -18.55 -2.71 -5.99
C GLU A 99 -18.95 -3.99 -5.24
N PHE A 100 -18.57 -4.15 -3.96
CA PHE A 100 -18.95 -5.28 -3.10
C PHE A 100 -20.45 -5.39 -2.85
N GLY A 101 -21.15 -4.27 -2.65
CA GLY A 101 -22.61 -4.25 -2.53
C GLY A 101 -23.37 -4.67 -3.79
N THR A 102 -22.66 -4.80 -4.92
CA THR A 102 -23.21 -5.21 -6.23
C THR A 102 -22.63 -6.51 -6.75
N LEU A 103 -21.85 -7.22 -5.93
CA LEU A 103 -21.30 -8.50 -6.34
C LEU A 103 -22.43 -9.53 -6.50
N PRO A 104 -22.48 -10.23 -7.65
CA PRO A 104 -23.47 -11.27 -7.87
C PRO A 104 -23.23 -12.42 -6.88
N GLU A 105 -24.28 -13.18 -6.60
CA GLU A 105 -24.19 -14.44 -5.86
C GLU A 105 -23.04 -15.29 -6.43
N PHE A 106 -22.25 -15.93 -5.56
CA PHE A 106 -21.03 -16.72 -5.86
C PHE A 106 -19.73 -15.95 -6.17
N ALA A 107 -19.75 -14.61 -6.26
CA ALA A 107 -18.52 -13.82 -6.35
C ALA A 107 -17.78 -13.73 -5.00
N GLN A 108 -16.45 -13.70 -5.06
CA GLN A 108 -15.56 -13.62 -3.90
C GLN A 108 -14.70 -12.35 -3.95
N ILE A 109 -14.30 -11.89 -2.78
CA ILE A 109 -13.32 -10.80 -2.64
C ILE A 109 -12.01 -11.22 -3.32
N GLY A 110 -11.53 -10.40 -4.25
CA GLY A 110 -10.34 -10.69 -5.04
C GLY A 110 -10.57 -11.41 -6.37
N ASP A 111 -11.84 -11.70 -6.73
CA ASP A 111 -12.16 -12.20 -8.08
C ASP A 111 -11.76 -11.17 -9.15
N SER A 112 -11.13 -11.65 -10.23
CA SER A 112 -10.82 -10.80 -11.39
C SER A 112 -12.09 -10.29 -12.06
N ILE A 113 -11.97 -9.19 -12.80
CA ILE A 113 -13.09 -8.60 -13.56
C ILE A 113 -13.70 -9.65 -14.52
N GLU A 114 -12.87 -10.50 -15.14
CA GLU A 114 -13.29 -11.60 -16.02
C GLU A 114 -14.10 -12.66 -15.26
N THR A 115 -13.69 -13.00 -14.04
CA THR A 115 -14.40 -13.94 -13.18
C THR A 115 -15.76 -13.38 -12.78
N ILE A 116 -15.81 -12.11 -12.37
CA ILE A 116 -17.07 -11.43 -12.03
C ILE A 116 -18.02 -11.37 -13.25
N LYS A 117 -17.49 -11.06 -14.44
CA LYS A 117 -18.28 -11.07 -15.68
C LYS A 117 -18.86 -12.45 -16.00
N LEU A 118 -18.05 -13.50 -15.85
CA LEU A 118 -18.52 -14.88 -16.01
C LEU A 118 -19.66 -15.18 -15.03
N ILE A 119 -19.47 -14.88 -13.75
CA ILE A 119 -20.49 -15.13 -12.71
C ILE A 119 -21.80 -14.42 -13.06
N LYS A 120 -21.74 -13.16 -13.51
CA LYS A 120 -22.93 -12.41 -13.96
C LYS A 120 -23.60 -13.01 -15.20
N SER A 121 -22.85 -13.66 -16.09
CA SER A 121 -23.40 -14.31 -17.30
C SER A 121 -24.02 -15.67 -17.04
N LEU A 122 -23.68 -16.31 -15.91
CA LEU A 122 -24.32 -17.56 -15.52
C LEU A 122 -25.69 -17.22 -14.93
N ASP A 123 -26.76 -17.75 -15.50
CA ASP A 123 -28.19 -17.58 -15.18
C ASP A 123 -28.90 -18.91 -14.81
N GLN A 124 -28.22 -20.05 -14.92
CA GLN A 124 -28.74 -21.40 -14.71
C GLN A 124 -27.86 -22.16 -13.71
N ASP A 125 -28.42 -23.15 -13.03
CA ASP A 125 -27.68 -23.97 -12.07
C ASP A 125 -26.79 -25.03 -12.74
N PHE A 126 -27.17 -25.45 -13.95
CA PHE A 126 -26.48 -26.50 -14.71
C PHE A 126 -26.33 -26.12 -16.18
N TYR A 127 -25.14 -26.36 -16.73
CA TYR A 127 -24.79 -26.08 -18.11
C TYR A 127 -24.28 -27.33 -18.80
N ASN A 128 -24.75 -27.61 -20.01
CA ASN A 128 -24.13 -28.65 -20.82
C ASN A 128 -22.74 -28.18 -21.30
N LEU A 129 -21.92 -29.13 -21.77
CA LEU A 129 -20.54 -28.83 -22.18
C LEU A 129 -20.45 -27.78 -23.31
N SER A 130 -21.43 -27.70 -24.21
CA SER A 130 -21.43 -26.70 -25.29
C SER A 130 -21.64 -25.29 -24.75
N GLN A 131 -22.61 -25.11 -23.86
CA GLN A 131 -22.85 -23.83 -23.19
C GLN A 131 -21.64 -23.42 -22.34
N ALA A 132 -21.07 -24.36 -21.58
CA ALA A 132 -19.89 -24.09 -20.76
C ALA A 132 -18.66 -23.71 -21.61
N GLN A 133 -18.51 -24.25 -22.82
CA GLN A 133 -17.46 -23.83 -23.75
C GLN A 133 -17.64 -22.38 -24.18
N GLU A 134 -18.86 -21.96 -24.53
CA GLU A 134 -19.15 -20.58 -24.94
C GLU A 134 -18.87 -19.59 -23.81
N LEU A 135 -19.23 -19.95 -22.58
CA LEU A 135 -19.03 -19.12 -21.39
C LEU A 135 -17.55 -19.01 -20.98
N THR A 136 -16.81 -20.12 -21.00
CA THR A 136 -15.43 -20.16 -20.48
C THR A 136 -14.34 -19.98 -21.54
N GLY A 137 -14.68 -20.14 -22.82
CA GLY A 137 -13.74 -20.20 -23.93
C GLY A 137 -12.86 -21.47 -23.94
N VAL A 138 -13.15 -22.46 -23.08
CA VAL A 138 -12.41 -23.72 -23.00
C VAL A 138 -13.14 -24.79 -23.79
N THR A 139 -12.44 -25.56 -24.62
CA THR A 139 -13.09 -26.54 -25.50
C THR A 139 -13.87 -27.60 -24.73
N ARG A 140 -14.96 -28.11 -25.32
CA ARG A 140 -15.78 -29.20 -24.75
C ARG A 140 -14.98 -30.42 -24.32
N GLN A 141 -14.01 -30.84 -25.13
CA GLN A 141 -13.18 -32.02 -24.84
C GLN A 141 -12.30 -31.77 -23.61
N THR A 142 -11.72 -30.58 -23.51
CA THR A 142 -10.92 -30.17 -22.36
C THR A 142 -11.77 -30.08 -21.09
N LEU A 143 -12.94 -29.43 -21.15
CA LEU A 143 -13.86 -29.33 -20.01
C LEU A 143 -14.30 -30.71 -19.52
N LYS A 144 -14.67 -31.61 -20.44
CA LYS A 144 -15.05 -32.98 -20.10
C LYS A 144 -13.92 -33.71 -19.38
N LYS A 145 -12.71 -33.68 -19.95
CA LYS A 145 -11.53 -34.34 -19.36
C LYS A 145 -11.21 -33.78 -17.98
N HIS A 146 -11.23 -32.46 -17.81
CA HIS A 146 -10.95 -31.83 -16.52
C HIS A 146 -12.01 -32.18 -15.47
N ALA A 147 -13.28 -32.24 -15.88
CA ALA A 147 -14.37 -32.59 -14.98
C ALA A 147 -14.36 -34.09 -14.58
N GLU A 148 -13.92 -34.98 -15.48
CA GLU A 148 -13.66 -36.39 -15.15
C GLU A 148 -12.50 -36.56 -14.17
N GLN A 149 -11.56 -35.62 -14.15
CA GLN A 149 -10.40 -35.59 -13.23
C GLN A 149 -10.67 -34.78 -11.95
N GLU A 150 -11.88 -34.25 -11.77
CA GLU A 150 -12.24 -33.32 -10.69
C GLU A 150 -11.29 -32.10 -10.56
N LEU A 151 -10.66 -31.68 -11.67
CA LEU A 151 -9.65 -30.62 -11.65
C LEU A 151 -10.27 -29.30 -11.17
N ASN A 152 -9.65 -28.69 -10.15
CA ASN A 152 -10.11 -27.46 -9.53
C ASN A 152 -11.60 -27.49 -9.12
N GLY A 153 -12.09 -28.66 -8.70
CA GLY A 153 -13.47 -28.84 -8.23
C GLY A 153 -14.53 -28.95 -9.34
N LEU A 154 -14.13 -28.99 -10.61
CA LEU A 154 -15.06 -29.18 -11.73
C LEU A 154 -15.59 -30.62 -11.73
N LYS A 155 -16.91 -30.84 -11.74
CA LYS A 155 -17.53 -32.17 -11.74
C LYS A 155 -18.62 -32.30 -12.77
N LEU A 156 -18.79 -33.51 -13.32
CA LEU A 156 -19.89 -33.85 -14.22
C LEU A 156 -21.11 -34.33 -13.45
N PHE A 157 -22.28 -33.83 -13.86
CA PHE A 157 -23.59 -34.26 -13.39
C PHE A 157 -24.37 -34.83 -14.57
N GLN A 158 -25.00 -35.98 -14.37
CA GLN A 158 -25.86 -36.57 -15.38
C GLN A 158 -27.31 -36.14 -15.13
N ILE A 159 -27.85 -35.37 -16.08
CA ILE A 159 -29.26 -34.92 -16.05
C ILE A 159 -29.92 -35.49 -17.30
N GLY A 160 -30.76 -36.51 -17.09
CA GLY A 160 -31.29 -37.33 -18.18
C GLY A 160 -30.19 -38.04 -18.95
N LYS A 161 -30.12 -37.82 -20.27
CA LYS A 161 -29.11 -38.43 -21.17
C LYS A 161 -27.87 -37.56 -21.40
N SER A 162 -27.82 -36.37 -20.80
CA SER A 162 -26.80 -35.36 -21.10
C SER A 162 -25.94 -35.06 -19.88
N LEU A 163 -24.64 -34.81 -20.15
CA LEU A 163 -23.66 -34.42 -19.14
C LEU A 163 -23.65 -32.90 -18.97
N HIS A 164 -23.69 -32.47 -17.72
CA HIS A 164 -23.73 -31.07 -17.31
C HIS A 164 -22.64 -30.76 -16.29
N LEU A 165 -22.32 -29.47 -16.16
CA LEU A 165 -21.45 -28.89 -15.15
C LEU A 165 -22.30 -27.96 -14.29
N SER A 166 -22.09 -27.97 -12.97
CA SER A 166 -22.79 -27.02 -12.09
C SER A 166 -22.22 -25.61 -12.24
N ARG A 167 -23.06 -24.61 -11.99
CA ARG A 167 -22.69 -23.19 -11.94
C ARG A 167 -21.49 -22.96 -11.03
N GLU A 168 -21.55 -23.45 -9.79
CA GLU A 168 -20.47 -23.33 -8.80
C GLU A 168 -19.17 -24.02 -9.26
N GLY A 169 -19.29 -25.18 -9.91
CA GLY A 169 -18.16 -25.91 -10.46
C GLY A 169 -17.46 -25.14 -11.58
N ILE A 170 -18.23 -24.51 -12.49
CA ILE A 170 -17.69 -23.65 -13.55
C ILE A 170 -16.99 -22.44 -12.95
N ILE A 171 -17.59 -21.77 -11.97
CA ILE A 171 -17.01 -20.59 -11.31
C ILE A 171 -15.68 -20.94 -10.65
N THR A 172 -15.66 -22.02 -9.85
CA THR A 172 -14.44 -22.45 -9.12
C THR A 172 -13.33 -22.84 -10.09
N TYR A 173 -13.66 -23.59 -11.14
CA TYR A 173 -12.73 -23.98 -12.17
C TYR A 173 -12.15 -22.77 -12.92
N TYR A 174 -12.99 -21.80 -13.28
CA TYR A 174 -12.57 -20.60 -14.00
C TYR A 174 -11.71 -19.69 -13.13
N ARG A 175 -12.06 -19.53 -11.85
CA ARG A 175 -11.28 -18.76 -10.87
C ARG A 175 -9.87 -19.31 -10.74
N ALA A 176 -9.68 -20.63 -10.76
CA ALA A 176 -8.36 -21.25 -10.71
C ALA A 176 -7.47 -20.92 -11.93
N LYS A 177 -8.05 -20.56 -13.09
CA LYS A 177 -7.30 -20.12 -14.28
C LYS A 177 -6.64 -18.74 -14.07
N PHE A 178 -7.24 -17.89 -13.23
CA PHE A 178 -6.81 -16.51 -12.98
C PHE A 178 -6.19 -16.29 -11.60
N LYS A 179 -6.07 -17.35 -10.78
CA LYS A 179 -5.26 -17.29 -9.57
C LYS A 179 -3.80 -17.12 -9.96
N ASP A 180 -3.40 -15.86 -10.12
CA ASP A 180 -2.01 -15.49 -10.17
C ASP A 180 -1.37 -15.93 -8.85
N HIS A 181 -0.36 -16.81 -8.92
CA HIS A 181 0.38 -17.28 -7.74
C HIS A 181 1.25 -16.17 -7.12
N SER A 182 1.13 -14.93 -7.60
CA SER A 182 1.91 -13.77 -7.21
C SER A 182 1.33 -12.97 -6.05
N LEU A 183 0.04 -13.14 -5.70
CA LEU A 183 -0.57 -12.45 -4.56
C LEU A 183 -0.59 -13.39 -3.34
N PRO A 184 0.21 -13.09 -2.30
CA PRO A 184 0.21 -13.85 -1.07
C PRO A 184 -1.03 -13.45 -0.28
N PHE A 185 -1.88 -14.44 0.02
CA PHE A 185 -2.26 -14.60 1.41
C PHE A 185 -1.17 -15.45 2.06
#